data_AF-A0A1T5BRK5-F1
#
_entry.id   AF-A0A1T5BRK5-F1
#
_cell.length_a   1.000
_cell.length_b   1.000
_cell.length_c   1.000
_cell.angle_alpha   90.00
_cell.angle_beta   90.00
_cell.angle_gamma   90.00
#
_symmetry.space_group_name_H-M   'P 1'
#
loop_
_entity.id
_entity.type
_entity.pdbx_description
1 polymer ?
#
loop_
_entity_poly.entity_id
_entity_poly.type
_entity_poly.pdbx_seq_one_letter_code
_entity_poly.pdbx_strand_id
1 'polypeptide(L)'
;MIQSMTGFGKSITQLPSKKVTVEIKSLNSKNLDVNARIPSQYREKELQLRNTISKSLTRGKVDFSLYVEVTGEETTASVNRGVVKNYMQQLKSIVDGNETELLKMAVRMPDAVTTEREEIDESEFKAIEDAVIEALEEINQFRKDEGEALEKDLKLRVNNIQALLQEVLRIDPERVDAVKERLRKGIADLKENVDENRFEQELVYYIEKFDITEEKVRLENHLAYFNESINSPDSNGRKLGFISQEMGREINTIGSKSNYAPMQQLVVQMKDELEKIKEQLLNVL
;
A
#
# COMPACT_ATOMS: atom_id res chain seq x y z
N MET A 1 -11.38 -10.20 -7.82
CA MET A 1 -9.99 -10.43 -7.36
C MET A 1 -9.44 -9.10 -6.93
N ILE A 2 -8.99 -9.03 -5.69
CA ILE A 2 -8.39 -7.81 -5.15
C ILE A 2 -7.02 -7.56 -5.79
N GLN A 3 -6.61 -6.30 -5.86
CA GLN A 3 -5.27 -5.91 -6.30
C GLN A 3 -4.51 -5.28 -5.15
N SER A 4 -3.19 -5.49 -5.11
CA SER A 4 -2.31 -4.79 -4.20
C SER A 4 -2.04 -3.35 -4.65
N MET A 5 -1.80 -2.45 -3.70
CA MET A 5 -1.29 -1.11 -3.96
C MET A 5 0.23 -1.07 -4.17
N THR A 6 0.96 -2.05 -3.64
CA THR A 6 2.42 -2.16 -3.81
C THR A 6 2.77 -2.89 -5.08
N GLY A 7 3.88 -2.50 -5.71
CA GLY A 7 4.34 -3.19 -6.90
C GLY A 7 5.65 -2.66 -7.45
N PHE A 8 6.25 -3.48 -8.32
CA PHE A 8 7.48 -3.17 -9.03
C PHE A 8 7.34 -3.62 -10.48
N GLY A 9 7.83 -2.80 -11.41
CA GLY A 9 7.97 -3.15 -12.82
C GLY A 9 9.25 -2.54 -13.39
N LYS A 10 9.91 -3.28 -14.28
CA LYS A 10 11.18 -2.93 -14.89
C LYS A 10 11.28 -3.45 -16.31
N SER A 11 11.50 -2.55 -17.25
CA SER A 11 11.85 -2.90 -18.62
C SER A 11 13.23 -2.40 -18.99
N ILE A 12 13.88 -3.12 -19.90
CA ILE A 12 15.18 -2.74 -20.46
C ILE A 12 15.06 -2.84 -21.97
N THR A 13 15.25 -1.70 -22.65
CA THR A 13 15.23 -1.61 -24.10
C THR A 13 16.62 -1.21 -24.60
N GLN A 14 17.13 -1.98 -25.56
CA GLN A 14 18.39 -1.67 -26.23
C GLN A 14 18.11 -0.92 -27.54
N LEU A 15 18.64 0.30 -27.63
CA LEU A 15 18.68 1.11 -28.85
C LEU A 15 20.06 1.01 -29.51
N PRO A 16 20.22 1.46 -30.76
CA PRO A 16 21.49 1.37 -31.49
C PRO A 16 22.68 2.00 -30.76
N SER A 17 22.50 3.15 -30.11
CA SER A 17 23.56 3.89 -29.39
C SER A 17 23.30 4.06 -27.89
N LYS A 18 22.18 3.56 -27.37
CA LYS A 18 21.72 3.79 -26.00
C LYS A 18 21.11 2.53 -25.40
N LYS A 19 21.22 2.37 -24.09
CA LYS A 19 20.45 1.41 -23.30
C LYS A 19 19.49 2.17 -22.40
N VAL A 20 18.20 1.91 -22.55
CA VAL A 20 17.14 2.52 -21.76
C VAL A 20 16.67 1.52 -20.72
N THR A 21 16.66 1.93 -19.45
CA THR A 21 16.06 1.16 -18.35
C THR A 21 14.95 2.00 -17.73
N VAL A 22 13.75 1.44 -17.70
CA VAL A 22 12.60 2.03 -17.02
C VAL A 22 12.35 1.24 -15.75
N GLU A 23 12.18 1.93 -14.63
CA GLU A 23 11.74 1.34 -13.37
C GLU A 23 10.53 2.09 -12.82
N ILE A 24 9.50 1.35 -12.43
CA ILE A 24 8.28 1.85 -11.81
C ILE A 24 8.12 1.14 -10.47
N LYS A 25 8.10 1.90 -9.39
CA LYS A 25 7.81 1.40 -8.04
C LYS A 25 6.53 2.03 -7.54
N SER A 26 5.65 1.26 -6.93
CA SER A 26 4.47 1.79 -6.27
C SER A 26 4.38 1.37 -4.82
N LEU A 27 4.01 2.34 -3.97
CA LEU A 27 3.76 2.19 -2.55
C LEU A 27 2.35 2.65 -2.20
N ASN A 28 1.86 2.17 -1.06
CA ASN A 28 0.57 2.58 -0.52
C ASN A 28 0.51 4.10 -0.30
N SER A 29 -0.50 4.74 -0.89
CA SER A 29 -0.86 6.14 -0.64
C SER A 29 -2.34 6.35 -0.91
N LYS A 30 -2.93 7.36 -0.26
CA LYS A 30 -4.36 7.68 -0.41
C LYS A 30 -4.70 8.17 -1.83
N ASN A 31 -3.83 8.98 -2.41
CA ASN A 31 -3.99 9.55 -3.75
C ASN A 31 -2.87 9.05 -4.65
N LEU A 32 -3.08 9.12 -5.97
CA LEU A 32 -1.99 8.95 -6.92
C LEU A 32 -1.02 10.13 -6.82
N ASP A 33 0.25 9.83 -6.61
CA ASP A 33 1.35 10.81 -6.63
C ASP A 33 2.50 10.23 -7.43
N VAL A 34 2.82 10.84 -8.59
CA VAL A 34 3.84 10.34 -9.51
C VAL A 34 5.11 11.18 -9.42
N ASN A 35 6.12 10.64 -8.75
CA ASN A 35 7.46 11.20 -8.68
C ASN A 35 8.30 10.67 -9.86
N ALA A 36 8.65 11.55 -10.78
CA ALA A 36 9.38 11.20 -12.01
C ALA A 36 10.84 11.63 -11.93
N ARG A 37 11.76 10.67 -12.12
CA ARG A 37 13.20 10.91 -12.27
C ARG A 37 13.59 10.65 -13.71
N ILE A 38 13.73 11.72 -14.48
CA ILE A 38 13.97 11.66 -15.92
C ILE A 38 15.26 12.43 -16.25
N PRO A 39 16.12 11.92 -17.16
CA PRO A 39 17.29 12.65 -17.63
C PRO A 39 16.91 13.98 -18.27
N SER A 40 17.79 14.98 -18.17
CA SER A 40 17.52 16.34 -18.68
C SER A 40 17.11 16.38 -20.15
N GLN A 41 17.59 15.44 -20.95
CA GLN A 41 17.34 15.29 -22.38
C GLN A 41 15.86 14.99 -22.69
N TYR A 42 15.10 14.35 -21.79
CA TYR A 42 13.71 13.96 -22.04
C TYR A 42 12.69 14.74 -21.19
N ARG A 43 13.11 15.82 -20.52
CA ARG A 43 12.22 16.61 -19.66
C ARG A 43 10.98 17.14 -20.38
N GLU A 44 11.10 17.49 -21.66
CA GLU A 44 9.97 17.96 -22.46
C GLU A 44 8.87 16.90 -22.64
N LYS A 45 9.23 15.62 -22.50
CA LYS A 45 8.31 14.47 -22.62
C LYS A 45 7.79 13.97 -21.28
N GLU A 46 8.25 14.53 -20.16
CA GLU A 46 7.85 14.11 -18.80
C GLU A 46 6.32 14.10 -18.61
N LEU A 47 5.65 15.16 -19.07
CA LEU A 47 4.20 15.28 -18.90
C LEU A 47 3.44 14.16 -19.64
N GLN A 48 3.92 13.76 -20.82
CA GLN A 48 3.32 12.67 -21.59
C GLN A 48 3.48 11.34 -20.86
N LEU A 49 4.69 11.04 -20.37
CA LEU A 49 4.96 9.80 -19.61
C LEU A 49 4.16 9.75 -18.31
N ARG A 50 4.06 10.86 -17.57
CA ARG A 50 3.24 10.94 -16.34
C ARG A 50 1.76 10.69 -16.63
N ASN A 51 1.24 11.18 -17.75
CA ASN A 51 -0.14 10.90 -18.15
C ASN A 51 -0.36 9.42 -18.48
N THR A 52 0.59 8.77 -19.16
CA THR A 52 0.54 7.32 -19.45
C THR A 52 0.51 6.51 -18.15
N ILE A 53 1.39 6.82 -17.19
CA ILE A 53 1.42 6.16 -15.88
C ILE A 53 0.11 6.37 -15.13
N SER A 54 -0.44 7.59 -15.16
CA SER A 54 -1.66 7.94 -14.42
C SER A 54 -2.93 7.31 -14.99
N LYS A 55 -2.92 6.94 -16.28
CA LYS A 55 -4.00 6.14 -16.89
C LYS A 55 -3.97 4.69 -16.43
N SER A 56 -2.79 4.13 -16.15
CA SER A 56 -2.64 2.75 -15.70
C SER A 56 -2.74 2.58 -14.18
N LEU A 57 -2.14 3.48 -13.41
CA LEU A 57 -2.08 3.39 -11.95
C LEU A 57 -2.99 4.48 -11.36
N THR A 58 -4.10 4.07 -10.75
CA THR A 58 -5.13 4.99 -10.24
C THR A 58 -4.86 5.48 -8.82
N ARG A 59 -4.03 4.75 -8.06
CA ARG A 59 -3.73 5.03 -6.65
C ARG A 59 -2.33 4.54 -6.26
N GLY A 60 -1.75 5.24 -5.29
CA GLY A 60 -0.43 4.93 -4.72
C GLY A 60 0.59 6.04 -4.98
N LYS A 61 1.68 6.01 -4.21
CA LYS A 61 2.85 6.83 -4.51
C LYS A 61 3.71 6.06 -5.51
N VAL A 62 3.91 6.62 -6.68
CA VAL A 62 4.62 6.00 -7.79
C VAL A 62 5.95 6.71 -7.97
N ASP A 63 7.05 5.98 -7.80
CA ASP A 63 8.39 6.43 -8.18
C ASP A 63 8.71 5.87 -9.57
N PHE A 64 8.70 6.74 -10.57
CA PHE A 64 9.10 6.46 -11.94
C PHE A 64 10.54 6.91 -12.16
N SER A 65 11.39 6.03 -12.66
CA SER A 65 12.77 6.36 -13.00
C SER A 65 13.10 5.91 -14.42
N LEU A 66 13.59 6.84 -15.23
CA LEU A 66 14.13 6.60 -16.55
C LEU A 66 15.66 6.73 -16.49
N TYR A 67 16.36 5.66 -16.82
CA TYR A 67 17.81 5.65 -16.94
C TYR A 67 18.19 5.43 -18.39
N VAL A 68 19.05 6.30 -18.93
CA VAL A 68 19.57 6.18 -20.29
C VAL A 68 21.09 6.17 -20.21
N GLU A 69 21.67 5.04 -20.60
CA GLU A 69 23.10 4.83 -20.69
C GLU A 69 23.51 4.92 -22.16
N VAL A 70 24.45 5.79 -22.50
CA VAL A 70 24.98 5.90 -23.87
C VAL A 70 26.00 4.79 -24.05
N THR A 71 25.74 3.87 -24.98
CA THR A 71 26.58 2.69 -25.24
C THR A 71 27.45 2.85 -26.50
N GLY A 72 27.32 3.96 -27.24
CA GLY A 72 28.14 4.31 -28.41
C GLY A 72 29.24 5.35 -28.11
N GLU A 73 30.21 5.48 -29.03
CA GLU A 73 31.32 6.45 -28.97
C GLU A 73 30.93 7.89 -29.36
N GLU A 74 29.65 8.18 -29.60
CA GLU A 74 29.19 9.52 -29.95
C GLU A 74 29.27 10.45 -28.73
N THR A 75 30.41 11.13 -28.62
CA THR A 75 30.58 12.24 -27.70
C THR A 75 29.76 13.41 -28.23
N THR A 76 28.58 13.66 -27.66
CA THR A 76 27.75 14.85 -27.93
C THR A 76 28.39 16.16 -27.42
N ALA A 77 29.56 16.05 -26.77
CA ALA A 77 30.36 17.17 -26.32
C ALA A 77 31.09 17.82 -27.51
N SER A 78 30.58 18.98 -27.94
CA SER A 78 31.20 19.85 -28.93
C SER A 78 31.90 21.02 -28.23
N VAL A 79 33.01 21.51 -28.80
CA VAL A 79 33.66 22.72 -28.28
C VAL A 79 32.82 23.93 -28.72
N ASN A 80 32.40 24.75 -27.76
CA ASN A 80 31.74 26.02 -28.06
C ASN A 80 32.76 27.02 -28.60
N ARG A 81 32.93 27.00 -29.92
CA ARG A 81 33.94 27.80 -30.63
C ARG A 81 33.80 29.29 -30.35
N GLY A 82 32.56 29.78 -30.17
CA GLY A 82 32.30 31.18 -29.87
C GLY A 82 32.81 31.58 -28.49
N VAL A 83 32.47 30.80 -27.46
CA VAL A 83 32.91 31.01 -26.07
C VAL A 83 34.42 30.86 -25.95
N VAL A 84 34.99 29.81 -26.52
CA VAL A 84 36.45 29.58 -26.49
C VAL A 84 37.21 30.72 -27.17
N LYS A 85 36.76 31.19 -28.35
CA LYS A 85 37.40 32.35 -29.02
C LYS A 85 37.29 33.63 -28.19
N ASN A 86 36.15 33.86 -27.55
CA ASN A 86 35.95 35.03 -26.69
C ASN A 86 36.92 35.00 -25.48
N TYR A 87 37.04 33.85 -24.80
CA TYR A 87 37.99 33.70 -23.71
C TYR A 87 39.44 33.88 -24.17
N MET A 88 39.81 33.30 -25.32
CA MET A 88 41.15 33.51 -25.88
C MET A 88 41.43 34.99 -26.16
N GLN A 89 40.45 35.74 -26.66
CA GLN A 89 40.59 37.18 -26.92
C GLN A 89 40.73 37.99 -25.61
N GLN A 90 39.92 37.70 -24.60
CA GLN A 90 39.99 38.36 -23.30
C GLN A 90 41.33 38.08 -22.60
N LEU A 91 41.78 36.82 -22.59
CA LEU A 91 43.07 36.46 -21.99
C LEU A 91 44.25 37.12 -22.71
N LYS A 92 44.21 37.17 -24.06
CA LYS A 92 45.23 37.85 -24.86
C LYS A 92 45.29 39.37 -24.62
N SER A 93 44.17 39.99 -24.23
CA SER A 93 44.14 41.42 -23.88
C SER A 93 44.86 41.74 -22.55
N ILE A 94 45.07 40.73 -21.69
CA ILE A 94 45.71 40.89 -20.38
C ILE A 94 47.21 40.59 -20.48
N VAL A 95 47.57 39.52 -21.18
CA VAL A 95 48.96 39.12 -21.42
C VAL A 95 49.10 38.67 -22.87
N ASP A 96 50.15 39.16 -23.53
CA ASP A 96 50.52 38.66 -24.86
C ASP A 96 51.08 37.23 -24.72
N GLY A 97 50.21 36.25 -24.93
CA GLY A 97 50.47 34.83 -24.69
C GLY A 97 50.41 33.99 -25.97
N ASN A 98 51.07 32.83 -25.93
CA ASN A 98 50.99 31.84 -27.00
C ASN A 98 49.56 31.31 -27.18
N GLU A 99 49.05 31.29 -28.42
CA GLU A 99 47.70 30.82 -28.76
C GLU A 99 47.38 29.42 -28.22
N THR A 100 48.37 28.53 -28.17
CA THR A 100 48.19 27.16 -27.66
C THR A 100 47.95 27.15 -26.15
N GLU A 101 48.63 28.02 -25.40
CA GLU A 101 48.42 28.15 -23.94
C GLU A 101 47.08 28.82 -23.65
N LEU A 102 46.71 29.84 -24.42
CA LEU A 102 45.40 30.49 -24.31
C LEU A 102 44.26 29.51 -24.60
N LEU A 103 44.40 28.63 -25.60
CA LEU A 103 43.43 27.58 -25.90
C LEU A 103 43.31 26.56 -24.75
N LYS A 104 44.43 26.09 -24.19
CA LYS A 104 44.43 25.16 -23.04
C LYS A 104 43.70 25.74 -21.83
N MET A 105 43.84 27.05 -21.61
CA MET A 105 43.13 27.76 -20.54
C MET A 105 41.65 27.93 -20.88
N ALA A 106 41.33 28.39 -22.09
CA ALA A 106 39.97 28.69 -22.54
C ALA A 106 39.06 27.45 -22.58
N VAL A 107 39.57 26.28 -22.98
CA VAL A 107 38.78 25.02 -23.01
C VAL A 107 38.38 24.54 -21.61
N ARG A 108 39.07 25.00 -20.55
CA ARG A 108 38.75 24.67 -19.15
C ARG A 108 37.80 25.66 -18.48
N MET A 109 37.47 26.76 -19.16
CA MET A 109 36.58 27.78 -18.63
C MET A 109 35.11 27.35 -18.74
N PRO A 110 34.21 27.92 -17.92
CA PRO A 110 32.78 27.62 -17.99
C PRO A 110 32.24 27.75 -19.42
N ASP A 111 31.31 26.88 -19.80
CA ASP A 111 30.61 26.89 -21.10
C ASP A 111 31.50 26.69 -22.36
N ALA A 112 32.79 26.37 -22.20
CA ALA A 112 33.73 26.12 -23.30
C ALA A 112 33.45 24.80 -24.04
N VAL A 113 32.85 23.83 -23.34
CA VAL A 113 32.34 22.59 -23.91
C VAL A 113 30.83 22.63 -23.79
N THR A 114 30.14 22.52 -24.93
CA THR A 114 28.69 22.42 -25.02
C THR A 114 28.29 21.00 -25.35
N THR A 115 27.26 20.51 -24.69
CA THR A 115 26.53 19.35 -25.20
C THR A 115 25.44 19.90 -26.11
N GLU A 116 25.49 19.60 -27.41
CA GLU A 116 24.36 19.96 -28.28
C GLU A 116 23.12 19.22 -27.78
N ARG A 117 22.03 19.97 -27.54
CA ARG A 117 20.72 19.36 -27.33
C ARG A 117 20.24 18.91 -28.70
N GLU A 118 20.51 17.67 -29.05
CA GLU A 118 19.84 17.03 -30.17
C GLU A 118 18.32 17.05 -29.89
N GLU A 119 17.53 17.42 -30.89
CA GLU A 119 16.08 17.20 -30.84
C GLU A 119 15.84 15.72 -30.55
N ILE A 120 14.89 15.44 -29.64
CA ILE A 120 14.58 14.06 -29.28
C ILE A 120 14.05 13.36 -30.55
N ASP A 121 14.79 12.37 -31.04
CA ASP A 121 14.32 11.53 -32.14
C ASP A 121 12.98 10.89 -31.77
N GLU A 122 11.97 11.09 -32.61
CA GLU A 122 10.63 10.52 -32.40
C GLU A 122 10.68 8.99 -32.33
N SER A 123 11.59 8.35 -33.06
CA SER A 123 11.75 6.90 -33.05
C SER A 123 12.28 6.39 -31.70
N GLU A 124 13.24 7.12 -31.14
CA GLU A 124 13.78 6.88 -29.81
C GLU A 124 12.75 7.10 -28.72
N PHE A 125 11.98 8.19 -28.80
CA PHE A 125 10.94 8.46 -27.82
C PHE A 125 9.85 7.39 -27.83
N LYS A 126 9.46 6.91 -29.02
CA LYS A 126 8.48 5.82 -29.13
C LYS A 126 8.98 4.54 -28.46
N ALA A 127 10.26 4.19 -28.61
CA ALA A 127 10.83 3.04 -27.92
C ALA A 127 10.84 3.21 -26.39
N ILE A 128 11.01 4.44 -25.89
CA ILE A 128 10.88 4.75 -24.46
C ILE A 128 9.42 4.58 -24.00
N GLU A 129 8.44 5.05 -24.78
CA GLU A 129 7.02 4.84 -24.47
C GLU A 129 6.66 3.36 -24.41
N ASP A 130 7.13 2.57 -25.38
CA ASP A 130 6.91 1.12 -25.41
C ASP A 130 7.55 0.45 -24.18
N ALA A 131 8.77 0.85 -23.79
CA ALA A 131 9.42 0.37 -22.57
C ALA A 131 8.62 0.74 -21.30
N VAL A 132 8.03 1.94 -21.24
CA VAL A 132 7.17 2.34 -20.12
C VAL A 132 5.90 1.48 -20.05
N ILE A 133 5.30 1.16 -21.20
CA ILE A 133 4.14 0.27 -21.27
C ILE A 133 4.50 -1.11 -20.75
N GLU A 134 5.64 -1.69 -21.17
CA GLU A 134 6.11 -2.99 -20.68
C GLU A 134 6.32 -3.00 -19.16
N ALA A 135 6.96 -1.96 -18.61
CA ALA A 135 7.12 -1.82 -17.16
C ALA A 135 5.79 -1.65 -16.42
N LEU A 136 4.79 -1.00 -17.05
CA LEU A 136 3.43 -0.89 -16.52
C LEU A 136 2.69 -2.24 -16.53
N GLU A 137 2.89 -3.06 -17.56
CA GLU A 137 2.34 -4.42 -17.59
C GLU A 137 2.92 -5.28 -16.46
N GLU A 138 4.23 -5.23 -16.24
CA GLU A 138 4.90 -5.99 -15.18
C GLU A 138 4.41 -5.57 -13.77
N ILE A 139 4.32 -4.27 -13.48
CA ILE A 139 3.84 -3.81 -12.16
C ILE A 139 2.37 -4.17 -11.93
N ASN A 140 1.53 -4.14 -12.96
CA ASN A 140 0.12 -4.55 -12.82
C ASN A 140 -0.01 -6.06 -12.58
N GLN A 141 0.83 -6.86 -13.24
CA GLN A 141 0.90 -8.29 -12.99
C GLN A 141 1.39 -8.57 -11.57
N PHE A 142 2.44 -7.88 -11.10
CA PHE A 142 2.93 -7.98 -9.73
C PHE A 142 1.82 -7.66 -8.70
N ARG A 143 1.08 -6.57 -8.92
CA ARG A 143 -0.04 -6.15 -8.05
C ARG A 143 -1.16 -7.19 -8.01
N LYS A 144 -1.39 -7.89 -9.12
CA LYS A 144 -2.38 -8.97 -9.20
C LYS A 144 -1.93 -10.19 -8.41
N ASP A 145 -0.69 -10.62 -8.59
CA ASP A 145 -0.12 -11.79 -7.90
C ASP A 145 -0.06 -11.58 -6.39
N GLU A 146 0.36 -10.38 -5.96
CA GLU A 146 0.33 -9.99 -4.54
C GLU A 146 -1.11 -9.89 -4.02
N GLY A 147 -2.04 -9.38 -4.83
CA GLY A 147 -3.47 -9.33 -4.52
C GLY A 147 -4.07 -10.71 -4.24
N GLU A 148 -3.71 -11.74 -5.03
CA GLU A 148 -4.16 -13.11 -4.78
C GLU A 148 -3.62 -13.67 -3.46
N ALA A 149 -2.39 -13.35 -3.08
CA ALA A 149 -1.82 -13.74 -1.80
C ALA A 149 -2.52 -13.05 -0.63
N LEU A 150 -2.79 -11.74 -0.75
CA LEU A 150 -3.57 -10.97 0.23
C LEU A 150 -4.98 -11.54 0.39
N GLU A 151 -5.62 -11.95 -0.71
CA GLU A 151 -6.99 -12.48 -0.67
C GLU A 151 -7.05 -13.78 0.15
N LYS A 152 -6.06 -14.65 -0.05
CA LYS A 152 -5.92 -15.91 0.68
C LYS A 152 -5.68 -15.67 2.17
N ASP A 153 -4.79 -14.74 2.53
CA ASP A 153 -4.54 -14.42 3.94
C ASP A 153 -5.79 -13.82 4.61
N LEU A 154 -6.45 -12.85 3.98
CA LEU A 154 -7.69 -12.26 4.50
C LEU A 154 -8.79 -13.30 4.74
N LYS A 155 -9.01 -14.22 3.79
CA LYS A 155 -9.96 -15.32 3.94
C LYS A 155 -9.59 -16.24 5.10
N LEU A 156 -8.30 -16.56 5.26
CA LEU A 156 -7.81 -17.34 6.40
C LEU A 156 -8.13 -16.65 7.72
N ARG A 157 -7.84 -15.35 7.85
CA ARG A 157 -8.12 -14.58 9.08
C ARG A 157 -9.63 -14.57 9.42
N VAL A 158 -10.47 -14.33 8.41
CA VAL A 158 -11.94 -14.34 8.58
C VAL A 158 -12.42 -15.70 9.05
N ASN A 159 -11.92 -16.78 8.46
CA ASN A 159 -12.26 -18.15 8.88
C ASN A 159 -11.79 -18.45 10.31
N ASN A 160 -10.62 -17.95 10.72
CA ASN A 160 -10.14 -18.10 12.10
C ASN A 160 -11.10 -17.40 13.09
N ILE A 161 -11.54 -16.17 12.79
CA ILE A 161 -12.53 -15.47 13.62
C ILE A 161 -13.85 -16.25 13.67
N GLN A 162 -14.29 -16.80 12.54
CA GLN A 162 -15.50 -17.62 12.49
C GLN A 162 -15.37 -18.88 13.35
N ALA A 163 -14.23 -19.58 13.32
CA ALA A 163 -13.99 -20.74 14.16
C ALA A 163 -13.98 -20.38 15.65
N LEU A 164 -13.35 -19.26 16.02
CA LEU A 164 -13.37 -18.74 17.39
C LEU A 164 -14.79 -18.38 17.84
N LEU A 165 -15.64 -17.89 16.94
CA LEU A 165 -17.05 -17.58 17.24
C LEU A 165 -17.85 -18.86 17.52
N GLN A 166 -17.57 -19.95 16.82
CA GLN A 166 -18.17 -21.26 17.13
C GLN A 166 -17.74 -21.77 18.52
N GLU A 167 -16.49 -21.54 18.92
CA GLU A 167 -16.05 -21.85 20.29
C GLU A 167 -16.76 -20.97 21.33
N VAL A 168 -16.99 -19.68 21.04
CA VAL A 168 -17.80 -18.80 21.91
C VAL A 168 -19.21 -19.35 22.09
N LEU A 169 -19.86 -19.80 21.01
CA LEU A 169 -21.18 -20.44 21.06
C LEU A 169 -21.19 -21.69 21.93
N ARG A 170 -20.13 -22.49 21.88
CA ARG A 170 -19.98 -23.73 22.65
C ARG A 170 -19.86 -23.48 24.16
N ILE A 171 -19.14 -22.44 24.57
CA ILE A 171 -18.86 -22.14 25.99
C ILE A 171 -19.88 -21.18 26.63
N ASP A 172 -20.73 -20.52 25.83
CA ASP A 172 -21.73 -19.58 26.35
C ASP A 172 -22.72 -20.19 27.37
N PRO A 173 -23.17 -21.45 27.23
CA PRO A 173 -23.97 -22.09 28.28
C PRO A 173 -23.23 -22.22 29.62
N GLU A 174 -21.94 -22.58 29.59
CA GLU A 174 -21.11 -22.72 30.81
C GLU A 174 -20.98 -21.38 31.55
N ARG A 175 -20.91 -20.27 30.81
CA ARG A 175 -20.90 -18.92 31.39
C ARG A 175 -22.17 -18.64 32.17
N VAL A 176 -23.34 -18.98 31.61
CA VAL A 176 -24.64 -18.77 32.29
C VAL A 176 -24.68 -19.58 33.59
N ASP A 177 -24.21 -20.81 33.56
CA ASP A 177 -24.18 -21.67 34.74
C ASP A 177 -23.18 -21.17 35.80
N ALA A 178 -21.99 -20.73 35.40
CA ALA A 178 -21.01 -20.14 36.31
C ALA A 178 -21.52 -18.85 36.99
N VAL A 179 -22.26 -18.01 36.27
CA VAL A 179 -22.89 -16.81 36.83
C VAL A 179 -23.98 -17.18 37.83
N LYS A 180 -24.85 -18.14 37.50
CA LYS A 180 -25.88 -18.65 38.42
C LYS A 180 -25.26 -19.19 39.71
N GLU A 181 -24.21 -19.98 39.59
CA GLU A 181 -23.53 -20.58 40.75
C GLU A 181 -22.87 -19.52 41.64
N ARG A 182 -22.23 -18.52 41.04
CA ARG A 182 -21.62 -17.38 41.75
C ARG A 182 -22.67 -16.57 42.52
N LEU A 183 -23.81 -16.27 41.88
CA LEU A 183 -24.90 -15.53 42.51
C LEU A 183 -25.53 -16.32 43.66
N ARG A 184 -25.76 -17.63 43.47
CA ARG A 184 -26.26 -18.51 44.53
C ARG A 184 -25.32 -18.59 45.73
N LYS A 185 -24.00 -18.71 45.51
CA LYS A 185 -23.00 -18.69 46.59
C LYS A 185 -23.02 -17.36 47.35
N GLY A 186 -23.06 -16.24 46.64
CA GLY A 186 -23.15 -14.92 47.26
C GLY A 186 -24.40 -14.72 48.14
N ILE A 187 -25.51 -15.37 47.77
CA ILE A 187 -26.74 -15.38 48.58
C ILE A 187 -26.63 -16.31 49.77
N ALA A 188 -26.07 -17.51 49.61
CA ALA A 188 -25.87 -18.44 50.73
C ALA A 188 -24.97 -17.85 51.83
N ASP A 189 -24.05 -16.96 51.47
CA ASP A 189 -23.19 -16.23 52.41
C ASP A 189 -23.92 -15.09 53.16
N LEU A 190 -25.08 -14.63 52.67
CA LEU A 190 -25.94 -13.66 53.35
C LEU A 190 -26.78 -14.41 54.41
N LYS A 191 -26.55 -14.08 55.69
CA LYS A 191 -27.30 -14.65 56.84
C LYS A 191 -28.73 -14.08 57.00
N GLU A 192 -29.38 -13.70 55.91
CA GLU A 192 -30.73 -13.14 55.91
C GLU A 192 -31.67 -13.97 55.02
N ASN A 193 -32.96 -13.98 55.35
CA ASN A 193 -33.98 -14.60 54.50
C ASN A 193 -34.15 -13.75 53.24
N VAL A 194 -33.62 -14.23 52.11
CA VAL A 194 -33.78 -13.59 50.81
C VAL A 194 -35.14 -13.95 50.22
N ASP A 195 -35.81 -12.96 49.61
CA ASP A 195 -37.01 -13.19 48.81
C ASP A 195 -36.62 -13.87 47.49
N GLU A 196 -36.94 -15.16 47.37
CA GLU A 196 -36.66 -15.98 46.19
C GLU A 196 -37.27 -15.38 44.90
N ASN A 197 -38.47 -14.77 44.97
CA ASN A 197 -39.07 -14.15 43.79
C ASN A 197 -38.25 -12.93 43.34
N ARG A 198 -37.74 -12.15 44.29
CA ARG A 198 -36.88 -11.01 43.95
C ARG A 198 -35.55 -11.47 43.38
N PHE A 199 -34.99 -12.55 43.92
CA PHE A 199 -33.75 -13.13 43.41
C PHE A 199 -33.89 -13.64 41.96
N GLU A 200 -34.96 -14.38 41.65
CA GLU A 200 -35.21 -14.87 40.30
C GLU A 200 -35.38 -13.70 39.30
N GLN A 201 -36.07 -12.62 39.70
CA GLN A 201 -36.20 -11.41 38.86
C GLN A 201 -34.84 -10.75 38.57
N GLU A 202 -33.99 -10.58 39.59
CA GLU A 202 -32.65 -10.00 39.42
C GLU A 202 -31.75 -10.91 38.59
N LEU A 203 -31.90 -12.24 38.70
CA LEU A 203 -31.18 -13.20 37.88
C LEU A 203 -31.56 -13.09 36.40
N VAL A 204 -32.85 -12.97 36.09
CA VAL A 204 -33.34 -12.74 34.71
C VAL A 204 -32.76 -11.43 34.17
N TYR A 205 -32.84 -10.34 34.94
CA TYR A 205 -32.26 -9.05 34.55
C TYR A 205 -30.75 -9.13 34.30
N TYR A 206 -30.01 -9.86 35.15
CA TYR A 206 -28.58 -10.10 34.95
C TYR A 206 -28.31 -10.89 33.65
N ILE A 207 -29.07 -11.95 33.38
CA ILE A 207 -28.91 -12.76 32.17
C ILE A 207 -29.19 -11.92 30.92
N GLU A 208 -30.27 -11.14 30.90
CA GLU A 208 -30.59 -10.24 29.78
C GLU A 208 -29.51 -9.19 29.56
N LYS A 209 -29.01 -8.57 30.63
CA LYS A 209 -27.97 -7.54 30.56
C LYS A 209 -26.65 -8.08 29.98
N PHE A 210 -26.33 -9.34 30.26
CA PHE A 210 -25.12 -10.01 29.77
C PHE A 210 -25.39 -10.97 28.62
N ASP A 211 -26.55 -10.85 27.96
CA ASP A 211 -26.84 -11.61 26.75
C ASP A 211 -26.01 -11.07 25.59
N ILE A 212 -25.38 -12.01 24.88
CA ILE A 212 -24.53 -11.76 23.71
C ILE A 212 -25.13 -12.36 22.43
N THR A 213 -26.39 -12.82 22.47
CA THR A 213 -27.04 -13.49 21.35
C THR A 213 -27.10 -12.59 20.11
N GLU A 214 -27.42 -11.32 20.29
CA GLU A 214 -27.46 -10.35 19.20
C GLU A 214 -26.08 -10.13 18.58
N GLU A 215 -25.04 -9.93 19.40
CA GLU A 215 -23.67 -9.71 18.95
C GLU A 215 -23.12 -10.92 18.17
N LYS A 216 -23.45 -12.15 18.60
CA LYS A 216 -23.04 -13.38 17.89
C LYS A 216 -23.63 -13.42 16.48
N VAL A 217 -24.93 -13.14 16.35
CA VAL A 217 -25.63 -13.12 15.05
C VAL A 217 -25.11 -11.99 14.17
N ARG A 218 -24.92 -10.78 14.72
CA ARG A 218 -24.36 -9.65 13.95
C ARG A 218 -22.94 -9.96 13.48
N LEU A 219 -22.08 -10.52 14.33
CA LEU A 219 -20.73 -10.89 13.94
C LEU A 219 -20.73 -11.95 12.83
N GLU A 220 -21.56 -12.98 12.93
CA GLU A 220 -21.71 -13.99 11.88
C GLU A 220 -22.14 -13.38 10.55
N ASN A 221 -23.12 -12.48 10.56
CA ASN A 221 -23.56 -11.75 9.38
C ASN A 221 -22.43 -10.88 8.79
N HIS A 222 -21.65 -10.20 9.62
CA HIS A 222 -20.50 -9.41 9.15
C HIS A 222 -19.40 -10.27 8.54
N LEU A 223 -19.11 -11.44 9.12
CA LEU A 223 -18.14 -12.40 8.57
C LEU A 223 -18.60 -12.93 7.20
N ALA A 224 -19.88 -13.30 7.07
CA ALA A 224 -20.46 -13.73 5.81
C ALA A 224 -20.40 -12.60 4.76
N TYR A 225 -20.77 -11.38 5.15
CA TYR A 225 -20.75 -10.21 4.27
C TYR A 225 -19.33 -9.81 3.85
N PHE A 226 -18.32 -10.01 4.71
CA PHE A 226 -16.92 -9.83 4.35
C PHE A 226 -16.51 -10.82 3.25
N ASN A 227 -16.84 -12.10 3.41
CA ASN A 227 -16.56 -13.15 2.43
C ASN A 227 -17.29 -12.94 1.10
N GLU A 228 -18.52 -12.42 1.12
CA GLU A 228 -19.20 -12.01 -0.11
C GLU A 228 -18.50 -10.82 -0.75
N SER A 229 -18.21 -9.79 0.05
CA SER A 229 -17.62 -8.54 -0.44
C SER A 229 -16.23 -8.72 -1.03
N ILE A 230 -15.38 -9.59 -0.47
CA ILE A 230 -14.03 -9.81 -0.99
C ILE A 230 -14.04 -10.46 -2.39
N ASN A 231 -15.07 -11.27 -2.68
CA ASN A 231 -15.24 -11.92 -3.99
C ASN A 231 -15.94 -11.03 -5.03
N SER A 232 -16.47 -9.87 -4.62
CA SER A 232 -17.17 -8.94 -5.50
C SER A 232 -16.20 -8.22 -6.46
N PRO A 233 -16.62 -7.89 -7.69
CA PRO A 233 -15.83 -7.04 -8.59
C PRO A 233 -15.59 -5.63 -8.03
N ASP A 234 -16.47 -5.14 -7.14
CA ASP A 234 -16.35 -3.83 -6.49
C ASP A 234 -15.58 -3.89 -5.16
N SER A 235 -14.92 -5.02 -4.89
CA SER A 235 -14.12 -5.23 -3.68
C SER A 235 -12.94 -4.24 -3.65
N ASN A 236 -12.94 -3.38 -2.64
CA ASN A 236 -11.86 -2.44 -2.37
C ASN A 236 -11.53 -2.40 -0.89
N GLY A 237 -10.30 -1.99 -0.57
CA GLY A 237 -9.80 -1.97 0.81
C GLY A 237 -10.65 -1.11 1.75
N ARG A 238 -11.31 -0.06 1.24
CA ARG A 238 -12.17 0.82 2.04
C ARG A 238 -13.47 0.13 2.49
N LYS A 239 -14.17 -0.56 1.58
CA LYS A 239 -15.41 -1.29 1.89
C LYS A 239 -15.14 -2.40 2.90
N LEU A 240 -14.11 -3.21 2.65
CA LEU A 240 -13.69 -4.27 3.56
C LEU A 240 -13.24 -3.70 4.92
N GLY A 241 -12.62 -2.51 4.91
CA GLY A 241 -12.24 -1.79 6.14
C GLY A 241 -13.44 -1.41 7.00
N PHE A 242 -14.54 -0.96 6.39
CA PHE A 242 -15.79 -0.69 7.12
C PHE A 242 -16.39 -1.97 7.72
N ILE A 243 -16.43 -3.06 6.97
CA ILE A 243 -16.95 -4.34 7.49
C ILE A 243 -16.11 -4.81 8.68
N SER A 244 -14.78 -4.70 8.58
CA SER A 244 -13.84 -5.03 9.66
C SER A 244 -14.05 -4.17 10.91
N GLN A 245 -14.45 -2.89 10.74
CA GLN A 245 -14.79 -2.04 11.88
C GLN A 245 -16.05 -2.53 12.59
N GLU A 246 -17.09 -2.90 11.85
CA GLU A 246 -18.32 -3.46 12.44
C GLU A 246 -18.06 -4.81 13.12
N MET A 247 -17.28 -5.72 12.51
CA MET A 247 -16.80 -6.94 13.17
C MET A 247 -16.12 -6.64 14.51
N GLY A 248 -15.26 -5.63 14.54
CA GLY A 248 -14.58 -5.18 15.75
C GLY A 248 -15.52 -4.65 16.83
N ARG A 249 -16.61 -3.97 16.46
CA ARG A 249 -17.64 -3.51 17.42
C ARG A 249 -18.32 -4.69 18.10
N GLU A 250 -18.67 -5.72 17.34
CA GLU A 250 -19.30 -6.93 17.89
C GLU A 250 -18.34 -7.70 18.79
N ILE A 251 -17.10 -7.93 18.34
CA ILE A 251 -16.07 -8.61 19.15
C ILE A 251 -15.82 -7.88 20.48
N ASN A 252 -15.77 -6.54 20.45
CA ASN A 252 -15.62 -5.73 21.66
C ASN A 252 -16.83 -5.86 22.60
N THR A 253 -18.04 -5.85 22.04
CA THR A 253 -19.27 -5.95 22.83
C THR A 253 -19.39 -7.32 23.47
N ILE A 254 -19.11 -8.41 22.73
CA ILE A 254 -18.99 -9.77 23.28
C ILE A 254 -18.05 -9.74 24.48
N GLY A 255 -16.80 -9.30 24.28
CA GLY A 255 -15.81 -9.21 25.37
C GLY A 255 -16.31 -8.44 26.59
N SER A 256 -16.91 -7.26 26.39
CA SER A 256 -17.40 -6.45 27.52
C SER A 256 -18.58 -7.09 28.28
N LYS A 257 -19.43 -7.87 27.61
CA LYS A 257 -20.60 -8.54 28.19
C LYS A 257 -20.31 -9.93 28.75
N SER A 258 -19.26 -10.62 28.30
CA SER A 258 -19.01 -12.01 28.72
C SER A 258 -18.65 -12.17 30.19
N ASN A 259 -17.83 -11.25 30.75
CA ASN A 259 -17.26 -11.34 32.10
C ASN A 259 -16.86 -12.77 32.54
N TYR A 260 -16.28 -13.55 31.63
CA TYR A 260 -15.94 -14.96 31.79
C TYR A 260 -14.58 -15.23 31.15
N ALA A 261 -13.61 -15.70 31.96
CA ALA A 261 -12.21 -15.74 31.56
C ALA A 261 -11.92 -16.58 30.29
N PRO A 262 -12.49 -17.79 30.11
CA PRO A 262 -12.32 -18.54 28.88
C PRO A 262 -12.82 -17.78 27.63
N MET A 263 -13.93 -17.05 27.76
CA MET A 263 -14.46 -16.25 26.65
C MET A 263 -13.60 -15.03 26.35
N GLN A 264 -12.98 -14.40 27.36
CA GLN A 264 -12.02 -13.31 27.13
C GLN A 264 -10.82 -13.76 26.31
N GLN A 265 -10.31 -14.98 26.55
CA GLN A 265 -9.20 -15.52 25.78
C GLN A 265 -9.54 -15.68 24.29
N LEU A 266 -10.76 -16.13 23.97
CA LEU A 266 -11.25 -16.21 22.59
C LEU A 266 -11.40 -14.82 21.97
N VAL A 267 -11.94 -13.85 22.71
CA VAL A 267 -12.09 -12.46 22.25
C VAL A 267 -10.74 -11.82 21.92
N VAL A 268 -9.71 -12.06 22.73
CA VAL A 268 -8.35 -11.56 22.46
C VAL A 268 -7.80 -12.14 21.15
N GLN A 269 -8.00 -13.45 20.91
CA GLN A 269 -7.58 -14.09 19.67
C GLN A 269 -8.34 -13.54 18.45
N MET A 270 -9.65 -13.29 18.57
CA MET A 270 -10.44 -12.65 17.52
C MET A 270 -9.93 -11.25 17.19
N LYS A 271 -9.55 -10.47 18.22
CA LYS A 271 -8.99 -9.12 18.04
C LYS A 271 -7.65 -9.15 17.33
N ASP A 272 -6.80 -10.13 17.64
CA ASP A 272 -5.51 -10.30 16.98
C ASP A 272 -5.68 -10.60 15.48
N GLU A 273 -6.57 -11.55 15.14
CA GLU A 273 -6.88 -11.83 13.73
C GLU A 273 -7.54 -10.63 13.02
N LEU A 274 -8.39 -9.87 13.72
CA LEU A 274 -8.99 -8.66 13.17
C LEU A 274 -7.96 -7.56 12.90
N GLU A 275 -6.95 -7.40 13.75
CA GLU A 275 -5.92 -6.39 13.54
C GLU A 275 -5.06 -6.72 12.32
N LYS A 276 -4.68 -8.00 12.16
CA LYS A 276 -4.03 -8.49 10.93
C LYS A 276 -4.86 -8.21 9.69
N ILE A 277 -6.18 -8.40 9.74
CA ILE A 277 -7.08 -8.02 8.63
C ILE A 277 -6.94 -6.53 8.31
N LYS A 278 -7.04 -5.66 9.31
CA LYS A 278 -6.94 -4.20 9.08
C LYS A 278 -5.61 -3.80 8.48
N GLU A 279 -4.51 -4.37 8.94
CA GLU A 279 -3.17 -4.13 8.40
C GLU A 279 -3.09 -4.52 6.93
N GLN A 280 -3.57 -5.71 6.56
CA GLN A 280 -3.55 -6.16 5.16
C GLN A 280 -4.47 -5.33 4.26
N LEU A 281 -5.62 -4.89 4.77
CA LEU A 281 -6.53 -4.02 4.03
C LEU A 281 -5.95 -2.65 3.67
N LEU A 282 -4.92 -2.20 4.39
CA LEU A 282 -4.18 -1.00 4.00
C LEU A 282 -3.43 -1.19 2.68
N ASN A 283 -3.14 -2.42 2.24
CA ASN A 283 -2.44 -2.70 0.99
C ASN A 283 -3.39 -3.08 -0.14
N VAL A 284 -4.71 -3.17 0.10
CA VAL A 284 -5.71 -3.51 -0.93
C VAL A 284 -6.21 -2.25 -1.63
N LEU A 285 -6.15 -2.24 -2.96
CA LEU A 285 -6.53 -1.11 -3.83
C LEU A 285 -7.98 -0.62 -3.56
#